data_AF-A0A026W005-F1
#
_entry.id   AF-A0A026W005-F1
#
_cell.length_a   1.000
_cell.length_b   1.000
_cell.length_c   1.000
_cell.angle_alpha   90.00
_cell.angle_beta   90.00
_cell.angle_gamma   90.00
#
_symmetry.space_group_name_H-M   'P 1'
#
loop_
_entity.id
_entity.type
_entity.pdbx_description
1 polymer ?
#
loop_
_entity_poly.entity_id
_entity_poly.type
_entity_poly.pdbx_seq_one_letter_code
_entity_poly.pdbx_strand_id
1 'polypeptide(L)'
;VTSDYDGGAPAAHITQILGSTDLDINEILASSVLAYANEPRSGTMLQWQELQTKVRSTLGRTWTERTLEACVLNLWSRDKLMGHKKTDPRYTALLNYAKQHLPDNSELKLSQDITRILKLRLKRPKDKDIQPDQNAIAATIFQCYGLKDMKLNQTILFMARALGAIASIIWATVINACRDSSQVECNKVETQHMVVHSRMAIDAKRYHFNSLGLTQIIKQLKIIVAD
;
A
#
# COMPACT_ATOMS: atom_id res chain seq x y z
N VAL A 1 1.22 -8.84 -12.02
CA VAL A 1 2.40 -8.28 -11.31
C VAL A 1 2.06 -7.93 -9.87
N THR A 2 0.89 -7.35 -9.61
CA THR A 2 0.50 -6.80 -8.31
C THR A 2 -0.48 -7.68 -7.53
N SER A 3 -0.78 -8.88 -8.04
CA SER A 3 -1.89 -9.71 -7.56
C SER A 3 -1.63 -10.41 -6.23
N ASP A 4 -0.37 -10.67 -5.88
CA ASP A 4 0.00 -11.24 -4.61
C ASP A 4 1.33 -10.65 -4.15
N TYR A 5 1.46 -10.48 -2.84
CA TYR A 5 2.67 -9.98 -2.20
C TYR A 5 2.80 -10.67 -0.86
N ASP A 6 3.30 -11.91 -0.90
CA ASP A 6 3.64 -12.78 0.24
C ASP A 6 2.52 -12.92 1.30
N GLY A 7 2.17 -14.15 1.67
CA GLY A 7 1.14 -14.39 2.71
C GLY A 7 1.47 -13.72 4.06
N GLY A 8 2.73 -13.33 4.27
CA GLY A 8 3.18 -12.57 5.44
C GLY A 8 2.84 -11.06 5.46
N ALA A 9 2.27 -10.50 4.39
CA ALA A 9 1.78 -9.11 4.42
C ALA A 9 0.59 -8.99 5.40
N PRO A 10 0.55 -7.97 6.28
CA PRO A 10 -0.50 -7.86 7.29
C PRO A 10 -1.93 -7.93 6.73
N ALA A 11 -2.18 -7.27 5.59
CA ALA A 11 -3.51 -7.29 4.98
C ALA A 11 -3.85 -8.65 4.35
N ALA A 12 -2.86 -9.34 3.76
CA ALA A 12 -3.06 -10.70 3.24
C ALA A 12 -3.36 -11.68 4.38
N HIS A 13 -2.63 -11.57 5.49
CA HIS A 13 -2.83 -12.40 6.68
C HIS A 13 -4.21 -12.17 7.33
N ILE A 14 -4.65 -10.92 7.47
CA ILE A 14 -6.00 -10.61 7.96
C ILE A 14 -7.06 -11.25 7.06
N THR A 15 -6.88 -11.17 5.74
CA THR A 15 -7.80 -11.75 4.76
C THR A 15 -7.83 -13.28 4.85
N GLN A 16 -6.68 -13.91 5.08
CA GLN A 16 -6.58 -15.36 5.28
C GLN A 16 -7.25 -15.82 6.58
N ILE A 17 -7.05 -15.09 7.69
CA ILE A 17 -7.73 -15.36 8.96
C ILE A 17 -9.24 -15.30 8.77
N LEU A 18 -9.75 -14.24 8.13
CA LEU A 18 -11.17 -14.08 7.84
C LEU A 18 -11.68 -15.20 6.92
N GLY A 19 -10.87 -15.64 5.95
CA GLY A 19 -11.16 -16.79 5.09
C GLY A 19 -11.25 -18.14 5.80
N SER A 20 -10.72 -18.26 7.03
CA SER A 20 -10.88 -19.46 7.85
C SER A 20 -12.20 -19.49 8.66
N THR A 21 -12.93 -18.38 8.67
CA THR A 21 -14.24 -18.24 9.31
C THR A 21 -15.39 -18.68 8.39
N ASP A 22 -16.63 -18.60 8.87
CA ASP A 22 -17.83 -18.94 8.09
C ASP A 22 -18.37 -17.75 7.26
N LEU A 23 -17.61 -16.64 7.16
CA LEU A 23 -17.99 -15.46 6.38
C LEU A 23 -17.97 -15.74 4.88
N ASP A 24 -18.86 -15.07 4.14
CA ASP A 24 -18.82 -15.11 2.68
C ASP A 24 -17.65 -14.29 2.12
N ILE A 25 -17.31 -14.52 0.84
CA ILE A 25 -16.17 -13.84 0.21
C ILE A 25 -16.34 -12.32 0.15
N ASN A 26 -17.57 -11.81 0.02
CA ASN A 26 -17.84 -10.37 -0.02
C ASN A 26 -17.64 -9.75 1.37
N GLU A 27 -18.06 -10.44 2.43
CA GLU A 27 -17.86 -10.04 3.83
C GLU A 27 -16.39 -10.05 4.22
N ILE A 28 -15.65 -11.07 3.78
CA ILE A 28 -14.19 -11.18 3.97
C ILE A 28 -13.48 -9.99 3.31
N LEU A 29 -13.80 -9.71 2.04
CA LEU A 29 -13.20 -8.61 1.29
C LEU A 29 -13.56 -7.25 1.88
N ALA A 30 -14.84 -7.03 2.23
CA ALA A 30 -15.29 -5.78 2.85
C ALA A 30 -14.58 -5.52 4.19
N SER A 31 -14.38 -6.56 4.99
CA SER A 31 -13.69 -6.49 6.28
C SER A 31 -12.18 -6.24 6.11
N SER A 32 -11.56 -6.75 5.04
CA SER A 32 -10.13 -6.58 4.79
C SER A 32 -9.76 -5.25 4.14
N VAL A 33 -10.72 -4.50 3.56
CA VAL A 33 -10.47 -3.19 2.92
C VAL A 33 -9.65 -2.25 3.80
N LEU A 34 -9.94 -2.17 5.10
CA LEU A 34 -9.23 -1.27 6.01
C LEU A 34 -7.76 -1.66 6.22
N ALA A 35 -7.45 -2.96 6.18
CA ALA A 35 -6.08 -3.44 6.28
C ALA A 35 -5.28 -3.03 5.04
N TYR A 36 -5.87 -3.19 3.86
CA TYR A 36 -5.23 -2.81 2.60
C TYR A 36 -5.18 -1.30 2.35
N ALA A 37 -6.18 -0.54 2.81
CA ALA A 37 -6.20 0.91 2.65
C ALA A 37 -5.00 1.60 3.35
N ASN A 38 -4.46 0.96 4.39
CA ASN A 38 -3.30 1.43 5.13
C ASN A 38 -1.98 0.79 4.66
N GLU A 39 -2.02 -0.08 3.65
CA GLU A 39 -0.84 -0.78 3.10
C GLU A 39 -0.53 -0.31 1.66
N PRO A 40 0.73 0.02 1.35
CA PRO A 40 1.87 0.12 2.25
C PRO A 40 1.84 1.42 3.06
N ARG A 41 2.28 1.37 4.33
CA ARG A 41 2.36 2.56 5.20
C ARG A 41 3.31 3.65 4.67
N SER A 42 4.28 3.24 3.86
CA SER A 42 5.28 4.09 3.22
C SER A 42 5.63 3.54 1.84
N GLY A 43 6.11 4.38 0.92
CA GLY A 43 6.35 3.98 -0.46
C GLY A 43 5.08 3.93 -1.32
N THR A 44 4.00 4.61 -0.91
CA THR A 44 2.76 4.69 -1.71
C THR A 44 2.99 5.43 -3.03
N MET A 45 2.14 5.20 -4.03
CA MET A 45 2.21 5.93 -5.31
C MET A 45 2.14 7.44 -5.11
N LEU A 46 1.33 7.90 -4.15
CA LEU A 46 1.21 9.31 -3.79
C LEU A 46 2.54 9.88 -3.28
N GLN A 47 3.22 9.19 -2.35
CA GLN A 47 4.49 9.65 -1.83
C GLN A 47 5.58 9.73 -2.91
N TRP A 48 5.57 8.79 -3.86
CA TRP A 48 6.46 8.82 -5.02
C TRP A 48 6.17 9.99 -5.95
N GLN A 49 4.90 10.27 -6.25
CA GLN A 49 4.50 11.43 -7.05
C GLN A 49 4.89 12.74 -6.36
N GLU A 50 4.67 12.87 -5.05
CA GLU A 50 5.06 14.05 -4.28
C GLU A 50 6.57 14.28 -4.31
N LEU A 51 7.38 13.22 -4.19
CA LEU A 51 8.83 13.32 -4.31
C LEU A 51 9.23 13.82 -5.71
N GLN A 52 8.72 13.19 -6.77
CA GLN A 52 9.02 13.58 -8.14
C GLN A 52 8.64 15.04 -8.41
N THR A 53 7.46 15.46 -7.93
CA THR A 53 6.97 16.84 -8.08
C THR A 53 7.87 17.84 -7.37
N LYS A 54 8.32 17.54 -6.14
CA LYS A 54 9.23 18.42 -5.38
C LYS A 54 10.62 18.51 -5.99
N VAL A 55 11.15 17.39 -6.48
CA VAL A 55 12.42 17.38 -7.21
C VAL A 55 12.31 18.22 -8.46
N ARG A 56 11.21 18.08 -9.20
CA ARG A 56 10.95 18.82 -10.44
C ARG A 56 10.73 20.31 -10.20
N SER A 57 10.05 20.71 -9.12
CA SER A 57 9.90 22.12 -8.76
C SER A 57 11.24 22.76 -8.35
N THR A 58 12.18 21.97 -7.86
CA THR A 58 13.49 22.46 -7.40
C THR A 58 14.51 22.55 -8.53
N LEU A 59 14.54 21.56 -9.43
CA LEU A 59 15.57 21.43 -10.46
C LEU A 59 15.09 21.77 -11.89
N GLY A 60 13.77 21.90 -12.10
CA GLY A 60 13.21 22.14 -13.43
C GLY A 60 13.27 20.93 -14.36
N ARG A 61 13.38 21.17 -15.67
CA ARG A 61 13.34 20.12 -16.72
C ARG A 61 14.70 19.48 -17.03
N THR A 62 15.80 20.10 -16.60
CA THR A 62 17.17 19.65 -16.90
C THR A 62 17.98 19.60 -15.61
N TRP A 63 18.49 18.44 -15.25
CA TRP A 63 19.29 18.24 -14.04
C TRP A 63 20.61 17.55 -14.36
N THR A 64 21.63 17.82 -13.56
CA THR A 64 22.85 17.01 -13.52
C THR A 64 22.73 15.97 -12.41
N GLU A 65 23.42 14.85 -12.55
CA GLU A 65 23.39 13.76 -11.57
C GLU A 65 23.73 14.24 -10.14
N ARG A 66 24.75 15.10 -10.01
CA ARG A 66 25.17 15.66 -8.70
C ARG A 66 24.08 16.54 -8.07
N THR A 67 23.44 17.40 -8.87
CA THR A 67 22.37 18.28 -8.38
C THR A 67 21.12 17.48 -7.99
N LEU A 68 20.79 16.46 -8.77
CA LEU A 68 19.68 15.56 -8.48
C LEU A 68 19.95 14.78 -7.20
N GLU A 69 21.16 14.27 -7.04
CA GLU A 69 21.58 13.53 -5.84
C GLU A 69 21.46 14.37 -4.57
N ALA A 70 22.00 15.59 -4.57
CA ALA A 70 21.89 16.49 -3.42
C ALA A 70 20.43 16.81 -3.09
N CYS A 71 19.61 17.08 -4.11
CA CYS A 71 18.19 17.37 -3.94
C CYS A 71 17.42 16.17 -3.36
N VAL A 72 17.63 14.97 -3.93
CA VAL A 72 16.97 13.75 -3.47
C VAL A 72 17.38 13.45 -2.03
N LEU A 73 18.66 13.50 -1.69
CA LEU A 73 19.14 13.24 -0.33
C LEU A 73 18.60 14.25 0.70
N ASN A 74 18.41 15.51 0.31
CA ASN A 74 17.82 16.54 1.17
C ASN A 74 16.31 16.34 1.37
N LEU A 75 15.58 15.94 0.32
CA LEU A 75 14.15 15.67 0.38
C LEU A 75 13.84 14.29 0.99
N TRP A 76 14.81 13.39 0.97
CA TRP A 76 14.68 12.03 1.44
C TRP A 76 14.54 11.98 2.97
N SER A 77 13.33 11.71 3.43
CA SER A 77 13.08 11.31 4.81
C SER A 77 13.09 9.79 4.92
N ARG A 78 13.95 9.25 5.80
CA ARG A 78 14.13 7.80 6.01
C ARG A 78 12.81 7.03 6.26
N ASP A 79 11.81 7.69 6.84
CA ASP A 79 10.51 7.09 7.17
C ASP A 79 9.47 7.12 6.03
N LYS A 80 9.62 7.97 5.01
CA LYS A 80 8.54 8.22 4.04
C LYS A 80 8.52 7.27 2.84
N LEU A 81 9.66 6.68 2.49
CA LEU A 81 9.81 5.88 1.28
C LEU A 81 10.59 4.60 1.58
N MET A 82 10.11 3.81 2.55
CA MET A 82 10.70 2.50 2.79
C MET A 82 10.43 1.60 1.58
N GLY A 83 11.52 1.21 0.93
CA GLY A 83 11.52 0.21 -0.14
C GLY A 83 11.63 -1.22 0.41
N HIS A 84 11.76 -2.18 -0.49
CA HIS A 84 11.92 -3.59 -0.12
C HIS A 84 13.39 -3.89 0.21
N LYS A 85 13.63 -4.87 1.10
CA LYS A 85 15.00 -5.32 1.45
C LYS A 85 15.72 -6.08 0.31
N LYS A 86 15.00 -6.43 -0.77
CA LYS A 86 15.51 -7.17 -1.93
C LYS A 86 15.02 -6.51 -3.21
N THR A 87 15.79 -6.63 -4.28
CA THR A 87 15.44 -6.12 -5.61
C THR A 87 14.07 -6.66 -6.03
N ASP A 88 13.11 -5.77 -6.23
CA ASP A 88 11.75 -6.15 -6.62
C ASP A 88 11.71 -6.51 -8.12
N PRO A 89 11.40 -7.76 -8.52
CA PRO A 89 11.27 -8.12 -9.92
C PRO A 89 10.12 -7.38 -10.62
N ARG A 90 9.10 -6.94 -9.87
CA ARG A 90 7.96 -6.16 -10.39
C ARG A 90 8.39 -4.78 -10.88
N TYR A 91 9.35 -4.15 -10.20
CA TYR A 91 9.97 -2.91 -10.66
C TYR A 91 10.58 -3.09 -12.04
N THR A 92 11.37 -4.15 -12.24
CA THR A 92 12.04 -4.42 -13.52
C THR A 92 11.03 -4.71 -14.63
N ALA A 93 9.98 -5.47 -14.35
CA ALA A 93 8.91 -5.75 -15.32
C ALA A 93 8.19 -4.46 -15.76
N LEU A 94 7.78 -3.62 -14.81
CA LEU A 94 7.14 -2.33 -15.11
C LEU A 94 8.09 -1.37 -15.84
N LEU A 95 9.37 -1.40 -15.50
CA LEU A 95 10.38 -0.59 -16.16
C LEU A 95 10.55 -0.98 -17.63
N ASN A 96 10.59 -2.28 -17.93
CA ASN A 96 10.71 -2.77 -19.30
C ASN A 96 9.47 -2.41 -20.12
N TYR A 97 8.28 -2.55 -19.54
CA TYR A 97 7.03 -2.10 -20.16
C TYR A 97 7.06 -0.59 -20.45
N ALA A 98 7.43 0.23 -19.46
CA ALA A 98 7.50 1.67 -19.63
C ALA A 98 8.53 2.09 -20.69
N LYS A 99 9.67 1.39 -20.80
CA LYS A 99 10.67 1.67 -21.86
C LYS A 99 10.15 1.35 -23.26
N GLN A 100 9.33 0.31 -23.41
CA GLN A 100 8.78 -0.09 -24.71
C GLN A 100 7.66 0.85 -25.18
N HIS A 101 6.81 1.31 -24.26
CA HIS A 101 5.62 2.09 -24.61
C HIS A 101 5.77 3.61 -24.36
N LEU A 102 6.72 4.04 -23.53
CA LEU A 102 6.92 5.43 -23.11
C LEU A 102 8.42 5.85 -23.15
N PRO A 103 9.15 5.62 -24.26
CA PRO A 103 10.60 5.82 -24.33
C PRO A 103 11.06 7.27 -24.09
N ASP A 104 10.28 8.26 -24.55
CA ASP A 104 10.64 9.68 -24.49
C ASP A 104 10.07 10.41 -23.27
N ASN A 105 9.46 9.69 -22.33
CA ASN A 105 8.84 10.32 -21.18
C ASN A 105 9.88 10.85 -20.18
N SER A 106 9.87 12.18 -19.97
CA SER A 106 10.82 12.84 -19.05
C SER A 106 10.61 12.46 -17.58
N GLU A 107 9.37 12.13 -17.18
CA GLU A 107 9.07 11.70 -15.81
C GLU A 107 9.58 10.28 -15.57
N LEU A 108 9.51 9.41 -16.60
CA LEU A 108 10.09 8.06 -16.51
C LEU A 108 11.61 8.13 -16.33
N LYS A 109 12.29 9.01 -17.07
CA LYS A 109 13.73 9.26 -16.91
C LYS A 109 14.06 9.77 -15.51
N LEU A 110 13.28 10.74 -15.00
CA LEU A 110 13.44 11.25 -13.64
C LEU A 110 13.27 10.14 -12.59
N SER A 111 12.21 9.33 -12.69
CA SER A 111 11.96 8.24 -11.76
C SER A 111 13.06 7.18 -11.79
N GLN A 112 13.64 6.90 -12.95
CA GLN A 112 14.80 6.01 -13.10
C GLN A 112 16.04 6.57 -12.42
N ASP A 113 16.35 7.85 -12.62
CA ASP A 113 17.51 8.50 -12.00
C ASP A 113 17.39 8.57 -10.47
N ILE A 114 16.22 8.96 -9.95
CA ILE A 114 15.96 8.96 -8.49
C ILE A 114 16.18 7.56 -7.92
N THR A 115 15.60 6.53 -8.56
CA THR A 115 15.76 5.13 -8.14
C THR A 115 17.23 4.69 -8.14
N ARG A 116 17.98 5.07 -9.18
CA ARG A 116 19.40 4.74 -9.34
C ARG A 116 20.25 5.37 -8.23
N ILE A 117 20.01 6.65 -7.92
CA ILE A 117 20.70 7.37 -6.83
C ILE A 117 20.42 6.71 -5.48
N LEU A 118 19.15 6.39 -5.20
CA LEU A 118 18.74 5.73 -3.96
C LEU A 118 19.44 4.38 -3.79
N LYS A 119 19.48 3.55 -4.85
CA LYS A 119 20.23 2.27 -4.84
C LYS A 119 21.72 2.43 -4.56
N LEU A 120 22.36 3.45 -5.10
CA LEU A 120 23.81 3.64 -4.95
C LEU A 120 24.17 4.14 -3.55
N ARG A 121 23.37 5.03 -2.96
CA ARG A 121 23.69 5.67 -1.68
C ARG A 121 23.20 4.92 -0.45
N LEU A 122 22.15 4.09 -0.57
CA LEU A 122 21.56 3.34 0.54
C LEU A 122 22.20 1.96 0.76
N LYS A 123 23.20 1.57 -0.04
CA LYS A 123 24.02 0.37 0.16
C LYS A 123 25.00 0.43 1.35
N ARG A 124 25.00 1.50 2.16
CA ARG A 124 25.93 1.62 3.29
C ARG A 124 25.56 0.63 4.40
N PRO A 125 26.54 0.01 5.08
CA PRO A 125 26.32 -1.08 6.04
C PRO A 125 25.46 -0.72 7.27
N LYS A 126 25.20 0.57 7.53
CA LYS A 126 24.32 1.04 8.62
C LYS A 126 22.87 1.30 8.19
N ASP A 127 22.62 1.44 6.91
CA ASP A 127 21.29 1.76 6.38
C ASP A 127 20.65 0.45 5.87
N LYS A 128 19.38 0.22 6.22
CA LYS A 128 18.62 -0.93 5.70
C LYS A 128 18.70 -0.88 4.16
N ASP A 129 18.97 -2.00 3.48
CA ASP A 129 19.01 -2.01 2.01
C ASP A 129 17.64 -1.57 1.47
N ILE A 130 17.56 -0.37 0.90
CA ILE A 130 16.33 0.19 0.33
C ILE A 130 16.39 -0.03 -1.17
N GLN A 131 15.67 -1.05 -1.63
CA GLN A 131 15.48 -1.31 -3.05
C GLN A 131 14.23 -0.59 -3.56
N PRO A 132 14.22 -0.14 -4.82
CA PRO A 132 13.09 0.60 -5.36
C PRO A 132 11.85 -0.26 -5.38
N ASP A 133 10.76 0.40 -5.02
CA ASP A 133 9.44 -0.18 -5.04
C ASP A 133 8.85 -0.08 -6.46
N GLN A 134 8.00 -1.04 -6.84
CA GLN A 134 7.22 -1.01 -8.07
C GLN A 134 6.44 0.30 -8.25
N ASN A 135 6.03 0.92 -7.13
CA ASN A 135 5.25 2.16 -7.10
C ASN A 135 6.00 3.37 -7.69
N ALA A 136 7.34 3.36 -7.70
CA ALA A 136 8.13 4.43 -8.33
C ALA A 136 7.84 4.53 -9.84
N ILE A 137 7.75 3.38 -10.52
CA ILE A 137 7.44 3.32 -11.95
C ILE A 137 5.93 3.34 -12.19
N ALA A 138 5.15 2.62 -11.37
CA ALA A 138 3.70 2.55 -11.53
C ALA A 138 3.02 3.92 -11.46
N ALA A 139 3.43 4.78 -10.52
CA ALA A 139 2.90 6.14 -10.42
C ALA A 139 3.13 6.94 -11.71
N THR A 140 4.31 6.80 -12.31
CA THR A 140 4.66 7.47 -13.57
C THR A 140 3.82 6.94 -14.73
N ILE A 141 3.68 5.62 -14.85
CA ILE A 141 2.86 4.97 -15.88
C ILE A 141 1.41 5.47 -15.79
N PHE A 142 0.84 5.49 -14.58
CA PHE A 142 -0.53 5.96 -14.37
C PHE A 142 -0.72 7.42 -14.76
N GLN A 143 0.23 8.30 -14.43
CA GLN A 143 0.17 9.69 -14.88
C GLN A 143 0.19 9.81 -16.41
N CYS A 144 1.00 9.00 -17.10
CA CYS A 144 1.09 9.01 -18.56
C CYS A 144 -0.24 8.65 -19.23
N TYR A 145 -1.01 7.74 -18.63
CA TYR A 145 -2.32 7.32 -19.10
C TYR A 145 -3.48 8.21 -18.59
N GLY A 146 -3.18 9.35 -17.96
CA GLY A 146 -4.18 10.31 -17.49
C GLY A 146 -4.79 10.00 -16.12
N LEU A 147 -4.32 8.96 -15.42
CA LEU A 147 -4.75 8.62 -14.07
C LEU A 147 -4.01 9.51 -13.05
N LYS A 148 -4.59 10.67 -12.74
CA LYS A 148 -3.94 11.70 -11.89
C LYS A 148 -4.08 11.48 -10.39
N ASP A 149 -5.17 10.84 -9.95
CA ASP A 149 -5.41 10.60 -8.53
C ASP A 149 -4.65 9.36 -8.04
N MET A 150 -3.48 9.58 -7.43
CA MET A 150 -2.66 8.49 -6.90
C MET A 150 -3.29 7.76 -5.71
N LYS A 151 -4.21 8.39 -4.97
CA LYS A 151 -4.93 7.70 -3.88
C LYS A 151 -5.91 6.69 -4.46
N LEU A 152 -6.68 7.10 -5.46
CA LEU A 152 -7.57 6.19 -6.18
C LEU A 152 -6.80 5.08 -6.91
N ASN A 153 -5.66 5.42 -7.51
CA ASN A 153 -4.81 4.44 -8.18
C ASN A 153 -4.22 3.40 -7.20
N GLN A 154 -4.00 3.78 -5.94
CA GLN A 154 -3.62 2.85 -4.90
C GLN A 154 -4.74 1.83 -4.62
N THR A 155 -6.01 2.22 -4.76
CA THR A 155 -7.16 1.29 -4.68
C THR A 155 -7.17 0.28 -5.83
N ILE A 156 -6.74 0.66 -7.04
CA ILE A 156 -6.58 -0.29 -8.16
C ILE A 156 -5.54 -1.36 -7.81
N LEU A 157 -4.44 -0.96 -7.16
CA LEU A 157 -3.44 -1.89 -6.67
C LEU A 157 -4.04 -2.85 -5.62
N PHE A 158 -4.87 -2.34 -4.73
CA PHE A 158 -5.61 -3.16 -3.76
C PHE A 158 -6.53 -4.17 -4.44
N MET A 159 -7.35 -3.76 -5.40
CA MET A 159 -8.26 -4.67 -6.12
C MET A 159 -7.49 -5.80 -6.79
N ALA A 160 -6.31 -5.52 -7.34
CA ALA A 160 -5.45 -6.56 -7.89
C ALA A 160 -4.97 -7.54 -6.79
N ARG A 161 -4.60 -7.06 -5.60
CA ARG A 161 -4.17 -7.90 -4.47
C ARG A 161 -5.30 -8.76 -3.89
N ALA A 162 -6.52 -8.24 -3.91
CA ALA A 162 -7.69 -8.98 -3.48
C ALA A 162 -7.88 -10.26 -4.32
N LEU A 163 -7.57 -10.22 -5.63
CA LEU A 163 -7.64 -11.42 -6.48
C LEU A 163 -6.70 -12.55 -6.04
N GLY A 164 -5.47 -12.22 -5.63
CA GLY A 164 -4.54 -13.23 -5.08
C GLY A 164 -5.00 -13.78 -3.74
N ALA A 165 -5.53 -12.91 -2.88
CA ALA A 165 -6.09 -13.33 -1.60
C ALA A 165 -7.30 -14.26 -1.77
N ILE A 166 -8.20 -13.97 -2.71
CA ILE A 166 -9.33 -14.85 -3.05
C ILE A 166 -8.81 -16.21 -3.53
N ALA A 167 -7.80 -16.23 -4.42
CA ALA A 167 -7.20 -17.49 -4.88
C ALA A 167 -6.59 -18.30 -3.73
N SER A 168 -5.92 -17.63 -2.79
CA SER A 168 -5.36 -18.26 -1.58
C SER A 168 -6.45 -18.84 -0.67
N ILE A 169 -7.56 -18.12 -0.47
CA ILE A 169 -8.71 -18.61 0.30
C ILE A 169 -9.30 -19.86 -0.36
N ILE A 170 -9.55 -19.83 -1.67
CA ILE A 170 -10.07 -20.99 -2.41
C ILE A 170 -9.17 -22.21 -2.20
N TRP A 171 -7.86 -22.03 -2.34
CA TRP A 171 -6.91 -23.13 -2.11
C TRP A 171 -6.92 -23.61 -0.66
N ALA A 172 -6.98 -22.71 0.33
CA ALA A 172 -7.05 -23.06 1.74
C ALA A 172 -8.30 -23.88 2.08
N THR A 173 -9.44 -23.55 1.48
CA THR A 173 -10.69 -24.33 1.59
C THR A 173 -10.54 -25.71 0.96
N VAL A 174 -9.96 -25.81 -0.25
CA VAL A 174 -9.79 -27.09 -0.97
C VAL A 174 -8.88 -28.05 -0.21
N ILE A 175 -7.81 -27.55 0.41
CA ILE A 175 -6.83 -28.40 1.11
C ILE A 175 -7.18 -28.65 2.59
N ASN A 176 -8.34 -28.18 3.06
CA ASN A 176 -8.74 -28.22 4.48
C ASN A 176 -7.64 -27.68 5.41
N ALA A 177 -7.07 -26.52 5.07
CA ALA A 177 -6.09 -25.86 5.93
C ALA A 177 -6.68 -25.64 7.33
N CYS A 178 -5.91 -25.95 8.36
CA CYS A 178 -6.36 -25.85 9.75
C CYS A 178 -6.73 -24.39 10.08
N ARG A 179 -7.81 -24.20 10.85
CA ARG A 179 -8.22 -22.86 11.30
C ARG A 179 -7.14 -22.25 12.16
N ASP A 180 -6.77 -21.00 11.89
CA ASP A 180 -5.78 -20.26 12.67
C ASP A 180 -6.34 -20.00 14.09
N SER A 181 -5.90 -20.81 15.06
CA SER A 181 -6.18 -20.61 16.48
C SER A 181 -4.88 -20.36 17.24
N SER A 182 -4.33 -19.15 17.12
CA SER A 182 -3.16 -18.76 17.90
C SER A 182 -3.56 -18.63 19.39
N GLN A 183 -2.84 -19.28 20.29
CA GLN A 183 -3.04 -19.08 21.73
C GLN A 183 -2.44 -17.74 22.15
N VAL A 184 -3.23 -16.92 22.86
CA VAL A 184 -2.77 -15.64 23.43
C VAL A 184 -2.35 -15.89 24.88
N GLU A 185 -1.06 -15.86 25.16
CA GLU A 185 -0.53 -15.85 26.53
C GLU A 185 -0.56 -14.41 27.08
N CYS A 186 -1.46 -14.12 28.02
CA CYS A 186 -1.52 -12.83 28.70
C CYS A 186 -0.70 -12.86 30.00
N ASN A 187 0.30 -11.97 30.12
CA ASN A 187 0.95 -11.69 31.40
C ASN A 187 -0.05 -11.03 32.36
N LYS A 188 -0.25 -11.64 33.54
CA LYS A 188 -1.37 -11.41 34.48
C LYS A 188 -1.45 -10.04 35.18
N VAL A 189 -0.64 -9.03 34.83
CA VAL A 189 -0.49 -7.83 35.68
C VAL A 189 -1.39 -6.64 35.29
N GLU A 190 -1.95 -6.58 34.08
CA GLU A 190 -2.71 -5.38 33.62
C GLU A 190 -4.17 -5.64 33.19
N THR A 191 -4.69 -6.86 33.37
CA THR A 191 -5.93 -7.29 32.71
C THR A 191 -7.23 -6.83 33.36
N GLN A 192 -7.22 -6.28 34.59
CA GLN A 192 -8.48 -5.88 35.25
C GLN A 192 -8.97 -4.46 34.91
N HIS A 193 -8.08 -3.52 34.59
CA HIS A 193 -8.48 -2.15 34.27
C HIS A 193 -8.85 -1.93 32.80
N MET A 194 -8.26 -2.70 31.87
CA MET A 194 -8.46 -2.45 30.42
C MET A 194 -9.76 -3.06 29.89
N VAL A 195 -10.18 -4.24 30.39
CA VAL A 195 -11.35 -4.97 29.87
C VAL A 195 -12.68 -4.24 30.14
N VAL A 196 -12.80 -3.54 31.26
CA VAL A 196 -14.01 -2.77 31.60
C VAL A 196 -14.15 -1.53 30.69
N HIS A 197 -13.04 -0.84 30.43
CA HIS A 197 -13.03 0.35 29.55
C HIS A 197 -13.29 0.00 28.08
N SER A 198 -12.77 -1.13 27.60
CA SER A 198 -13.01 -1.57 26.21
C SER A 198 -14.46 -1.98 25.97
N ARG A 199 -15.11 -2.63 26.94
CA ARG A 199 -16.50 -3.10 26.81
C ARG A 199 -17.49 -1.93 26.78
N MET A 200 -17.30 -0.92 27.64
CA MET A 200 -18.11 0.31 27.60
C MET A 200 -17.89 1.13 26.32
N ALA A 201 -16.67 1.19 25.78
CA ALA A 201 -16.38 1.91 24.55
C ALA A 201 -16.95 1.24 23.29
N ILE A 202 -17.01 -0.10 23.26
CA ILE A 202 -17.62 -0.86 22.17
C ILE A 202 -19.15 -0.71 22.20
N ASP A 203 -19.79 -0.79 23.38
CA ASP A 203 -21.24 -0.62 23.49
C ASP A 203 -21.67 0.83 23.21
N ALA A 204 -20.89 1.84 23.63
CA ALA A 204 -21.15 3.24 23.29
C ALA A 204 -21.01 3.52 21.78
N LYS A 205 -20.04 2.90 21.10
CA LYS A 205 -19.89 3.00 19.63
C LYS A 205 -21.00 2.26 18.88
N ARG A 206 -21.49 1.12 19.40
CA ARG A 206 -22.56 0.34 18.78
C ARG A 206 -23.90 1.10 18.73
N TYR A 207 -24.21 1.88 19.76
CA TYR A 207 -25.40 2.75 19.77
C TYR A 207 -25.23 4.02 18.93
N HIS A 208 -24.03 4.60 18.85
CA HIS A 208 -23.81 5.82 18.07
C HIS A 208 -23.67 5.58 16.55
N PHE A 209 -23.19 4.40 16.13
CA PHE A 209 -23.02 4.06 14.71
C PHE A 209 -24.36 3.75 14.01
N ASN A 210 -25.35 3.25 14.74
CA ASN A 210 -26.66 2.88 14.17
C ASN A 210 -27.55 4.08 13.80
N SER A 211 -27.38 5.26 14.39
CA SER A 211 -28.22 6.43 14.05
C SER A 211 -27.53 7.47 13.15
N LEU A 212 -26.21 7.68 13.29
CA LEU A 212 -25.46 8.64 12.47
C LEU A 212 -24.76 8.02 11.26
N GLY A 213 -24.27 6.77 11.36
CA GLY A 213 -23.44 6.15 10.33
C GLY A 213 -24.23 5.83 9.05
N LEU A 214 -25.40 5.20 9.20
CA LEU A 214 -26.28 4.85 8.08
C LEU A 214 -26.79 6.09 7.33
N THR A 215 -27.18 7.14 8.05
CA THR A 215 -27.70 8.39 7.46
C THR A 215 -26.63 9.14 6.67
N GLN A 216 -25.38 9.12 7.14
CA GLN A 216 -24.25 9.77 6.46
C GLN A 216 -23.78 8.97 5.23
N ILE A 217 -23.77 7.63 5.32
CA ILE A 217 -23.44 6.74 4.19
C ILE A 217 -24.51 6.82 3.10
N ILE A 218 -25.80 6.89 3.46
CA ILE A 218 -26.91 7.09 2.50
C ILE A 218 -26.84 8.48 1.83
N LYS A 219 -26.45 9.54 2.56
CA LYS A 219 -26.22 10.87 1.96
C LYS A 219 -25.04 10.89 0.98
N GLN A 220 -23.94 10.21 1.31
CA GLN A 220 -22.77 10.10 0.42
C GLN A 220 -23.10 9.27 -0.83
N LEU A 221 -23.89 8.20 -0.70
CA LEU A 221 -24.32 7.38 -1.85
C LEU A 221 -25.33 8.09 -2.77
N LYS A 222 -26.21 8.95 -2.23
CA LYS A 222 -27.13 9.76 -3.07
C LYS A 222 -26.43 10.85 -3.89
N ILE A 223 -25.27 11.34 -3.43
CA ILE A 223 -24.46 12.31 -4.19
C ILE A 223 -23.73 11.61 -5.36
N ILE A 224 -23.46 10.31 -5.26
CA ILE A 224 -22.75 9.53 -6.29
C ILE A 224 -23.68 9.06 -7.44
N VAL A 225 -25.00 9.07 -7.24
CA VAL A 225 -25.99 8.56 -8.22
C VAL A 225 -26.70 9.71 -8.98
N ALA A 226 -26.40 10.97 -8.67
CA ALA A 226 -27.09 12.13 -9.25
C ALA A 226 -26.21 13.06 -10.11
N ASP A 227 -24.94 12.70 -10.37
CA ASP A 227 -24.05 13.33 -11.36
C ASP A 227 -23.52 12.24 -12.33
#